data_AF-K1M2K8-F1
#
_entry.id   AF-K1M2K8-F1
#
_cell.length_a   1.000
_cell.length_b   1.000
_cell.length_c   1.000
_cell.angle_alpha   90.00
_cell.angle_beta   90.00
_cell.angle_gamma   90.00
#
_symmetry.space_group_name_H-M   'P 1'
#
loop_
_entity.id
_entity.type
_entity.pdbx_description
1 polymer ?
#
loop_
_entity_poly.entity_id
_entity_poly.type
_entity_poly.pdbx_seq_one_letter_code
_entity_poly.pdbx_strand_id
1 'polypeptide(L)'
;MKNKAIAIIKSTKRPQEKFNEFLNILILSSGNPNLIRSYNARGYTEEGLVSLEYDIKQHLQISDSEIRNFKEEEAKINTQEAENEVTVGRQPLKSRFSEILQELNDEEKTGLKLSTSYPFLRDENCPVEFKILVNDAITAFTKAKEKHEVLQAVGDKEEAENNEEIYAIAEDLLKNFELNREIHAELEHYAKTGEVLGEHEIFGDLRLQRKVDAMSMEDLAKARNNVKSNISKAKKKIEESQTTEDKEKHAKKLAEFEKEQSLINERLKAE
;
A
#
# COMPACT_ATOMS: atom_id res chain seq x y z
N MET A 1 -18.45 -5.23 28.33
CA MET A 1 -17.61 -6.28 27.70
C MET A 1 -17.76 -7.66 28.34
N LYS A 2 -17.71 -7.77 29.68
CA LYS A 2 -17.84 -9.05 30.42
C LYS A 2 -19.07 -9.90 30.04
N ASN A 3 -20.26 -9.29 30.02
CA ASN A 3 -21.51 -9.97 29.64
C ASN A 3 -21.52 -10.45 28.19
N LYS A 4 -20.93 -9.67 27.26
CA LYS A 4 -20.80 -10.05 25.84
C LYS A 4 -19.89 -11.27 25.69
N ALA A 5 -18.76 -11.30 26.41
CA ALA A 5 -17.85 -12.46 26.41
C ALA A 5 -18.55 -13.73 26.95
N ILE A 6 -19.30 -13.63 28.05
CA ILE A 6 -20.05 -14.77 28.61
C ILE A 6 -21.14 -15.27 27.66
N ALA A 7 -21.83 -14.37 26.95
CA ALA A 7 -22.81 -14.73 25.93
C ALA A 7 -22.15 -15.50 24.76
N ILE A 8 -20.96 -15.10 24.33
CA ILE A 8 -20.22 -15.79 23.24
C ILE A 8 -19.76 -17.17 23.69
N ILE A 9 -19.26 -17.31 24.93
CA ILE A 9 -18.87 -18.60 25.52
C ILE A 9 -20.04 -19.58 25.45
N LYS A 10 -21.26 -19.14 25.81
CA LYS A 10 -22.48 -19.96 25.78
C LYS A 10 -23.11 -20.14 24.40
N SER A 11 -22.75 -19.32 23.42
CA SER A 11 -23.37 -19.35 22.09
C SER A 11 -23.06 -20.64 21.31
N THR A 12 -23.92 -21.00 20.37
CA THR A 12 -23.74 -22.12 19.42
C THR A 12 -23.11 -21.69 18.09
N LYS A 13 -22.46 -20.50 18.06
CA LYS A 13 -21.81 -19.95 16.85
C LYS A 13 -20.66 -20.82 16.36
N ARG A 14 -20.29 -20.65 15.09
CA ARG A 14 -19.17 -21.38 14.48
C ARG A 14 -17.86 -21.06 15.23
N PRO A 15 -16.92 -22.01 15.37
CA PRO A 15 -15.66 -21.78 16.09
C PRO A 15 -14.84 -20.58 15.59
N GLN A 16 -14.81 -20.36 14.28
CA GLN A 16 -14.14 -19.23 13.64
C GLN A 16 -14.79 -17.89 14.01
N GLU A 17 -16.12 -17.82 14.03
CA GLU A 17 -16.87 -16.63 14.42
C GLU A 17 -16.63 -16.30 15.90
N LYS A 18 -16.63 -17.32 16.78
CA LYS A 18 -16.29 -17.15 18.20
C LYS A 18 -14.89 -16.56 18.38
N PHE A 19 -13.91 -17.05 17.62
CA PHE A 19 -12.54 -16.54 17.68
C PHE A 19 -12.46 -15.06 17.31
N ASN A 20 -13.12 -14.66 16.21
CA ASN A 20 -13.13 -13.27 15.76
C ASN A 20 -13.83 -12.36 16.76
N GLU A 21 -14.96 -12.79 17.33
CA GLU A 21 -15.69 -12.00 18.34
C GLU A 21 -14.90 -11.87 19.65
N PHE A 22 -14.23 -12.94 20.08
CA PHE A 22 -13.32 -12.91 21.22
C PHE A 22 -12.13 -11.99 21.00
N LEU A 23 -11.51 -12.04 19.84
CA LEU A 23 -10.38 -11.19 19.48
C LEU A 23 -10.79 -9.71 19.45
N ASN A 24 -11.97 -9.42 18.90
CA ASN A 24 -12.53 -8.08 18.92
C ASN A 24 -12.80 -7.59 20.36
N ILE A 25 -13.33 -8.45 21.23
CA ILE A 25 -13.49 -8.13 22.65
C ILE A 25 -12.15 -7.81 23.32
N LEU A 26 -11.10 -8.59 23.04
CA LEU A 26 -9.77 -8.38 23.59
C LEU A 26 -9.18 -7.03 23.12
N ILE A 27 -9.39 -6.66 21.86
CA ILE A 27 -8.95 -5.37 21.30
C ILE A 27 -9.69 -4.22 21.98
N LEU A 28 -11.03 -4.27 22.02
CA LEU A 28 -11.87 -3.20 22.56
C LEU A 28 -11.73 -3.03 24.07
N SER A 29 -11.40 -4.10 24.79
CA SER A 29 -11.18 -4.06 26.25
C SER A 29 -9.75 -3.70 26.66
N SER A 30 -8.92 -3.18 25.73
CA SER A 30 -7.51 -2.82 25.99
C SER A 30 -6.68 -4.00 26.50
N GLY A 31 -6.86 -5.18 25.90
CA GLY A 31 -6.06 -6.37 26.18
C GLY A 31 -4.58 -6.17 25.85
N ASN A 32 -3.74 -7.10 26.30
CA ASN A 32 -2.30 -7.04 26.08
C ASN A 32 -1.97 -6.91 24.57
N PRO A 33 -1.30 -5.82 24.14
CA PRO A 33 -0.99 -5.59 22.72
C PRO A 33 -0.19 -6.72 22.05
N ASN A 34 0.66 -7.41 22.81
CA ASN A 34 1.47 -8.52 22.29
C ASN A 34 0.61 -9.74 22.00
N LEU A 35 -0.39 -10.03 22.86
CA LEU A 35 -1.34 -11.12 22.62
C LEU A 35 -2.20 -10.81 21.41
N ILE A 36 -2.74 -9.59 21.31
CA ILE A 36 -3.54 -9.14 20.17
C ILE A 36 -2.77 -9.31 18.86
N ARG A 37 -1.52 -8.83 18.79
CA ARG A 37 -0.66 -9.00 17.61
C ARG A 37 -0.41 -10.47 17.29
N SER A 38 -0.18 -11.29 18.31
CA SER A 38 0.12 -12.70 18.13
C SER A 38 -1.08 -13.50 17.61
N TYR A 39 -2.28 -13.22 18.10
CA TYR A 39 -3.51 -13.83 17.62
C TYR A 39 -3.88 -13.34 16.21
N ASN A 40 -3.70 -12.05 15.92
CA ASN A 40 -3.89 -11.50 14.57
C ASN A 40 -2.93 -12.12 13.54
N ALA A 41 -1.66 -12.34 13.91
CA ALA A 41 -0.67 -12.92 13.01
C ALA A 41 -0.89 -14.42 12.78
N ARG A 42 -1.34 -15.16 13.80
CA ARG A 42 -1.59 -16.61 13.72
C ARG A 42 -2.93 -16.96 13.08
N GLY A 43 -3.94 -16.09 13.20
CA GLY A 43 -5.30 -16.37 12.74
C GLY A 43 -6.01 -17.45 13.56
N TYR A 44 -7.14 -17.93 13.04
CA TYR A 44 -7.95 -18.95 13.72
C TYR A 44 -7.26 -20.32 13.72
N THR A 45 -7.12 -20.89 14.92
CA THR A 45 -6.82 -22.31 15.15
C THR A 45 -7.66 -22.82 16.32
N GLU A 46 -7.94 -24.12 16.39
CA GLU A 46 -8.74 -24.70 17.49
C GLU A 46 -8.06 -24.49 18.86
N GLU A 47 -6.75 -24.72 18.93
CA GLU A 47 -5.93 -24.45 20.12
C GLU A 47 -5.87 -22.95 20.46
N GLY A 48 -5.83 -22.10 19.43
CA GLY A 48 -5.84 -20.65 19.56
C GLY A 48 -7.14 -20.11 20.13
N LEU A 49 -8.28 -20.71 19.77
CA LEU A 49 -9.59 -20.36 20.33
C LEU A 49 -9.66 -20.68 21.83
N VAL A 50 -9.18 -21.85 22.25
CA VAL A 50 -9.15 -22.25 23.67
C VAL A 50 -8.24 -21.31 24.47
N SER A 51 -7.07 -20.98 23.92
CA SER A 51 -6.12 -20.05 24.54
C SER A 51 -6.69 -18.65 24.66
N LEU A 52 -7.34 -18.15 23.59
CA LEU A 52 -7.98 -16.84 23.56
C LEU A 52 -9.17 -16.75 24.53
N GLU A 53 -9.97 -17.80 24.64
CA GLU A 53 -11.05 -17.87 25.63
C GLU A 53 -10.51 -17.79 27.06
N TYR A 54 -9.41 -18.50 27.35
CA TYR A 54 -8.73 -18.43 28.65
C TYR A 54 -8.22 -17.02 28.93
N ASP A 55 -7.51 -16.41 27.98
CA ASP A 55 -6.95 -15.06 28.12
C ASP A 55 -8.04 -14.01 28.36
N ILE A 56 -9.20 -14.15 27.71
CA ILE A 56 -10.35 -13.26 27.91
C ILE A 56 -10.98 -13.46 29.28
N LYS A 57 -11.09 -14.70 29.76
CA LYS A 57 -11.56 -14.97 31.13
C LYS A 57 -10.65 -14.32 32.17
N GLN A 58 -9.34 -14.39 31.97
CA GLN A 58 -8.37 -13.72 32.86
C GLN A 58 -8.47 -12.19 32.76
N HIS A 59 -8.47 -11.65 31.55
CA HIS A 59 -8.49 -10.19 31.31
C HIS A 59 -9.77 -9.52 31.84
N LEU A 60 -10.93 -10.15 31.65
CA LEU A 60 -12.23 -9.65 32.10
C LEU A 60 -12.64 -10.17 33.49
N GLN A 61 -11.75 -10.91 34.16
CA GLN A 61 -11.98 -11.52 35.49
C GLN A 61 -13.32 -12.27 35.55
N ILE A 62 -13.59 -13.12 34.55
CA ILE A 62 -14.80 -13.93 34.45
C ILE A 62 -14.60 -15.21 35.25
N SER A 63 -15.50 -15.46 36.21
CA SER A 63 -15.50 -16.71 36.97
C SER A 63 -16.45 -17.76 36.38
N ASP A 64 -16.16 -19.04 36.60
CA ASP A 64 -17.02 -20.15 36.15
C ASP A 64 -18.42 -20.11 36.79
N SER A 65 -18.55 -19.50 37.96
CA SER A 65 -19.83 -19.29 38.63
C SER A 65 -20.67 -18.21 37.93
N GLU A 66 -20.05 -17.15 37.44
CA GLU A 66 -20.74 -16.12 36.63
C GLU A 66 -21.19 -16.69 35.29
N ILE A 67 -20.35 -17.51 34.64
CA ILE A 67 -20.75 -18.20 33.41
C ILE A 67 -21.97 -19.07 33.70
N ARG A 68 -21.97 -19.89 34.76
CA ARG A 68 -23.11 -20.76 35.09
C ARG A 68 -24.40 -19.98 35.37
N ASN A 69 -24.31 -18.90 36.14
CA ASN A 69 -25.48 -18.12 36.58
C ASN A 69 -26.00 -17.10 35.55
N PHE A 70 -25.28 -16.90 34.44
CA PHE A 70 -25.66 -15.93 33.40
C PHE A 70 -26.98 -16.30 32.71
N LYS A 71 -27.98 -15.41 32.79
CA LYS A 71 -29.27 -15.48 32.09
C LYS A 71 -29.28 -14.52 30.90
N GLU A 72 -29.64 -15.02 29.72
CA GLU A 72 -29.59 -14.26 28.44
C GLU A 72 -30.51 -13.02 28.40
N GLU A 73 -31.53 -12.94 29.27
CA GLU A 73 -32.45 -11.80 29.34
C GLU A 73 -31.78 -10.51 29.86
N GLU A 74 -30.79 -10.61 30.76
CA GLU A 74 -30.01 -9.47 31.26
C GLU A 74 -28.98 -8.98 30.23
N ALA A 75 -28.64 -9.81 29.25
CA ALA A 75 -27.72 -9.45 28.17
C ALA A 75 -28.38 -8.48 27.18
N LYS A 76 -29.69 -8.61 26.90
CA LYS A 76 -30.38 -7.76 25.91
C LYS A 76 -30.50 -6.30 26.36
N ILE A 77 -30.73 -6.06 27.65
CA ILE A 77 -30.88 -4.72 28.24
C ILE A 77 -29.52 -3.97 28.26
N ASN A 78 -28.44 -4.65 28.64
CA ASN A 78 -27.09 -4.07 28.70
C ASN A 78 -26.39 -4.02 27.33
N THR A 79 -26.86 -4.82 26.36
CA THR A 79 -26.37 -4.78 24.97
C THR A 79 -26.97 -3.61 24.19
N GLN A 80 -28.22 -3.21 24.46
CA GLN A 80 -28.83 -2.01 23.85
C GLN A 80 -28.15 -0.70 24.27
N GLU A 81 -27.74 -0.55 25.54
CA GLU A 81 -27.01 0.64 26.01
C GLU A 81 -25.56 0.68 25.48
N ALA A 82 -24.86 -0.47 25.45
CA ALA A 82 -23.51 -0.56 24.91
C ALA A 82 -23.46 -0.50 23.37
N GLU A 83 -24.52 -0.91 22.66
CA GLU A 83 -24.65 -0.70 21.21
C GLU A 83 -24.97 0.76 20.88
N ASN A 84 -25.68 1.48 21.75
CA ASN A 84 -25.90 2.92 21.58
C ASN A 84 -24.62 3.76 21.83
N GLU A 85 -23.70 3.32 22.68
CA GLU A 85 -22.38 3.99 22.81
C GLU A 85 -21.37 3.57 21.72
N VAL A 86 -21.44 2.33 21.21
CA VAL A 86 -20.53 1.86 20.14
C VAL A 86 -21.02 2.24 18.74
N THR A 87 -22.30 2.58 18.56
CA THR A 87 -22.81 3.16 17.30
C THR A 87 -22.35 4.60 17.04
N VAL A 88 -21.68 5.25 17.99
CA VAL A 88 -20.92 6.49 17.72
C VAL A 88 -19.57 6.20 17.02
N GLY A 89 -19.11 4.95 16.99
CA GLY A 89 -17.79 4.57 16.49
C GLY A 89 -17.73 4.03 15.05
N ARG A 90 -18.85 3.92 14.35
CA ARG A 90 -18.88 3.52 12.93
C ARG A 90 -19.77 4.44 12.09
N GLN A 91 -19.75 5.75 12.38
CA GLN A 91 -19.91 6.67 11.27
C GLN A 91 -18.76 6.39 10.31
N PRO A 92 -18.99 6.29 8.98
CA PRO A 92 -17.88 6.14 8.06
C PRO A 92 -16.93 7.30 8.34
N LEU A 93 -15.69 7.03 8.77
CA LEU A 93 -14.70 8.08 9.02
C LEU A 93 -14.60 9.05 7.83
N LYS A 94 -14.92 8.56 6.62
CA LYS A 94 -15.13 9.35 5.40
C LYS A 94 -16.09 10.52 5.59
N SER A 95 -17.26 10.37 6.24
CA SER A 95 -18.25 11.45 6.41
C SER A 95 -17.73 12.57 7.30
N ARG A 96 -17.25 12.25 8.51
CA ARG A 96 -16.68 13.26 9.42
C ARG A 96 -15.47 13.97 8.81
N PHE A 97 -14.57 13.22 8.16
CA PHE A 97 -13.41 13.83 7.51
C PHE A 97 -13.80 14.68 6.29
N SER A 98 -14.83 14.27 5.53
CA SER A 98 -15.35 15.05 4.41
C SER A 98 -16.06 16.33 4.85
N GLU A 99 -16.79 16.28 5.96
CA GLU A 99 -17.44 17.44 6.59
C GLU A 99 -16.37 18.45 7.04
N ILE A 100 -15.34 17.98 7.75
CA ILE A 100 -14.19 18.81 8.13
C ILE A 100 -13.54 19.43 6.89
N LEU A 101 -13.26 18.66 5.84
CA LEU A 101 -12.67 19.17 4.60
C LEU A 101 -13.56 20.22 3.89
N GLN A 102 -14.88 20.10 3.98
CA GLN A 102 -15.81 21.06 3.41
C GLN A 102 -15.85 22.36 4.23
N GLU A 103 -15.75 22.27 5.55
CA GLU A 103 -15.71 23.40 6.49
C GLU A 103 -14.38 24.18 6.47
N LEU A 104 -13.27 23.56 6.06
CA LEU A 104 -11.98 24.24 5.92
C LEU A 104 -12.05 25.37 4.89
N ASN A 105 -11.49 26.53 5.24
CA ASN A 105 -11.41 27.67 4.34
C ASN A 105 -10.34 27.47 3.23
N ASP A 106 -10.31 28.34 2.22
CA ASP A 106 -9.34 28.23 1.12
C ASP A 106 -7.88 28.37 1.55
N GLU A 107 -7.62 29.08 2.67
CA GLU A 107 -6.29 29.27 3.27
C GLU A 107 -5.82 27.99 3.99
N GLU A 108 -6.70 27.27 4.67
CA GLU A 108 -6.41 26.00 5.35
C GLU A 108 -6.27 24.85 4.35
N LYS A 109 -7.04 24.90 3.26
CA LYS A 109 -6.88 24.00 2.10
C LYS A 109 -5.57 24.22 1.35
N THR A 110 -4.84 25.33 1.58
CA THR A 110 -3.54 25.52 0.92
C THR A 110 -2.55 24.44 1.28
N GLY A 111 -2.52 23.95 2.53
CA GLY A 111 -1.59 22.90 2.96
C GLY A 111 -1.82 21.55 2.28
N LEU A 112 -3.00 21.33 1.70
CA LEU A 112 -3.37 20.11 0.98
C LEU A 112 -3.02 20.17 -0.52
N LYS A 113 -2.75 21.36 -1.06
CA LYS A 113 -2.43 21.53 -2.49
C LYS A 113 -0.99 21.12 -2.73
N LEU A 114 -0.77 20.21 -3.69
CA LEU A 114 0.59 19.83 -4.17
C LEU A 114 1.47 21.03 -4.48
N SER A 115 0.88 22.11 -5.01
CA SER A 115 1.62 23.34 -5.35
C SER A 115 2.07 24.16 -4.13
N THR A 116 1.50 23.93 -2.95
CA THR A 116 1.98 24.50 -1.69
C THR A 116 2.98 23.57 -1.04
N SER A 117 2.74 22.26 -1.11
CA SER A 117 3.67 21.23 -0.61
C SER A 117 5.01 21.23 -1.37
N TYR A 118 4.98 21.55 -2.66
CA TYR A 118 6.14 21.61 -3.55
C TYR A 118 6.20 22.97 -4.26
N PRO A 119 6.71 24.03 -3.60
CA PRO A 119 6.76 25.38 -4.17
C PRO A 119 7.53 25.47 -5.49
N PHE A 120 8.57 24.65 -5.64
CA PHE A 120 9.44 24.63 -6.83
C PHE A 120 8.69 24.29 -8.12
N LEU A 121 7.51 23.66 -8.05
CA LEU A 121 6.69 23.37 -9.23
C LEU A 121 6.20 24.63 -9.95
N ARG A 122 6.20 25.79 -9.27
CA ARG A 122 5.84 27.09 -9.83
C ARG A 122 7.04 27.84 -10.40
N ASP A 123 8.27 27.38 -10.13
CA ASP A 123 9.47 28.05 -10.59
C ASP A 123 9.73 27.78 -12.07
N GLU A 124 10.29 28.76 -12.76
CA GLU A 124 10.66 28.64 -14.18
C GLU A 124 11.79 27.62 -14.39
N ASN A 125 12.64 27.42 -13.38
CA ASN A 125 13.74 26.45 -13.39
C ASN A 125 13.32 25.02 -13.01
N CYS A 126 12.03 24.76 -12.82
CA CYS A 126 11.54 23.40 -12.52
C CYS A 126 11.81 22.45 -13.70
N PRO A 127 12.50 21.33 -13.48
CA PRO A 127 12.68 20.29 -14.50
C PRO A 127 11.33 19.84 -15.08
N VAL A 128 11.30 19.63 -16.39
CA VAL A 128 10.08 19.25 -17.13
C VAL A 128 9.58 17.88 -16.66
N GLU A 129 10.51 17.01 -16.30
CA GLU A 129 10.29 15.67 -15.77
C GLU A 129 9.41 15.71 -14.51
N PHE A 130 9.63 16.66 -13.59
CA PHE A 130 8.79 16.78 -12.40
C PHE A 130 7.37 17.24 -12.70
N LYS A 131 7.17 18.05 -13.75
CA LYS A 131 5.82 18.45 -14.18
C LYS A 131 5.04 17.26 -14.74
N ILE A 132 5.72 16.37 -15.45
CA ILE A 132 5.15 15.11 -15.94
C ILE A 132 4.83 14.19 -14.76
N LEU A 133 5.78 14.01 -13.83
CA LEU A 133 5.60 13.17 -12.64
C LEU A 133 4.41 13.63 -11.79
N VAL A 134 4.22 14.93 -11.59
CA VAL A 134 3.08 15.44 -10.83
C VAL A 134 1.75 15.10 -11.52
N ASN A 135 1.70 15.13 -12.85
CA ASN A 135 0.51 14.71 -13.59
C ASN A 135 0.25 13.20 -13.43
N ASP A 136 1.31 12.40 -13.50
CA ASP A 136 1.25 10.95 -13.29
C ASP A 136 0.83 10.61 -11.86
N ALA A 137 1.30 11.34 -10.85
CA ALA A 137 0.90 11.18 -9.44
C ALA A 137 -0.59 11.46 -9.24
N ILE A 138 -1.12 12.56 -9.81
CA ILE A 138 -2.56 12.87 -9.76
C ILE A 138 -3.37 11.74 -10.40
N THR A 139 -2.90 11.22 -11.53
CA THR A 139 -3.57 10.12 -12.25
C THR A 139 -3.53 8.82 -11.44
N ALA A 140 -2.38 8.45 -10.91
CA ALA A 140 -2.17 7.26 -10.09
C ALA A 140 -3.01 7.31 -8.81
N PHE A 141 -3.05 8.47 -8.13
CA PHE A 141 -3.89 8.68 -6.96
C PHE A 141 -5.38 8.53 -7.28
N THR A 142 -5.84 9.14 -8.37
CA THR A 142 -7.26 9.07 -8.78
C THR A 142 -7.66 7.61 -9.06
N LYS A 143 -6.83 6.87 -9.81
CA LYS A 143 -7.05 5.44 -10.06
C LYS A 143 -7.02 4.61 -8.78
N ALA A 144 -6.04 4.84 -7.91
CA ALA A 144 -5.95 4.13 -6.63
C ALA A 144 -7.19 4.38 -5.75
N LYS A 145 -7.69 5.61 -5.73
CA LYS A 145 -8.92 5.97 -5.01
C LYS A 145 -10.15 5.25 -5.58
N GLU A 146 -10.34 5.29 -6.89
CA GLU A 146 -11.47 4.61 -7.55
C GLU A 146 -11.42 3.10 -7.28
N LYS A 147 -10.26 2.47 -7.43
CA LYS A 147 -10.08 1.04 -7.16
C LYS A 147 -10.30 0.71 -5.68
N HIS A 148 -9.93 1.60 -4.77
CA HIS A 148 -10.16 1.43 -3.34
C HIS A 148 -11.66 1.46 -3.02
N GLU A 149 -12.41 2.37 -3.63
CA GLU A 149 -13.87 2.44 -3.49
C GLU A 149 -14.56 1.19 -4.06
N VAL A 150 -14.10 0.69 -5.20
CA VAL A 150 -14.58 -0.57 -5.79
C VAL A 150 -14.26 -1.76 -4.88
N LEU A 151 -13.03 -1.87 -4.39
CA LEU A 151 -12.60 -2.94 -3.49
C LEU A 151 -13.41 -2.94 -2.19
N GLN A 152 -13.67 -1.75 -1.64
CA GLN A 152 -14.51 -1.57 -0.46
C GLN A 152 -15.95 -2.03 -0.72
N ALA A 153 -16.55 -1.62 -1.86
CA ALA A 153 -17.90 -2.00 -2.22
C ALA A 153 -18.08 -3.51 -2.50
N VAL A 154 -17.01 -4.18 -2.94
CA VAL A 154 -17.00 -5.65 -3.12
C VAL A 154 -16.78 -6.36 -1.78
N GLY A 155 -15.90 -5.85 -0.92
CA GLY A 155 -15.62 -6.44 0.41
C GLY A 155 -16.78 -6.31 1.40
N ASP A 156 -17.66 -5.31 1.23
CA ASP A 156 -18.87 -5.14 2.05
C ASP A 156 -20.01 -6.11 1.65
N LYS A 157 -19.90 -6.80 0.50
CA LYS A 157 -20.87 -7.82 0.06
C LYS A 157 -20.41 -9.20 0.55
N GLU A 158 -21.23 -9.88 1.36
CA GLU A 158 -20.95 -11.21 1.93
C GLU A 158 -20.74 -12.33 0.88
N GLU A 159 -21.07 -12.07 -0.39
CA GLU A 159 -20.95 -12.99 -1.54
C GLU A 159 -19.74 -12.66 -2.44
N ALA A 160 -18.59 -12.37 -1.84
CA ALA A 160 -17.33 -12.24 -2.56
C ALA A 160 -16.84 -13.63 -3.06
N GLU A 161 -17.60 -14.26 -3.95
CA GLU A 161 -17.28 -15.60 -4.49
C GLU A 161 -16.14 -15.59 -5.52
N ASN A 162 -15.82 -14.44 -6.12
CA ASN A 162 -14.73 -14.30 -7.10
C ASN A 162 -13.47 -13.67 -6.50
N ASN A 163 -12.72 -14.48 -5.76
CA ASN A 163 -11.43 -14.11 -5.17
C ASN A 163 -10.45 -13.52 -6.22
N GLU A 164 -10.40 -14.06 -7.43
CA GLU A 164 -9.43 -13.64 -8.46
C GLU A 164 -9.62 -12.19 -8.93
N GLU A 165 -10.87 -11.73 -9.08
CA GLU A 165 -11.16 -10.36 -9.50
C GLU A 165 -10.81 -9.35 -8.40
N ILE A 166 -11.05 -9.72 -7.14
CA ILE A 166 -10.67 -8.93 -5.96
C ILE A 166 -9.15 -8.79 -5.89
N TYR A 167 -8.42 -9.89 -6.10
CA TYR A 167 -6.96 -9.85 -6.14
C TYR A 167 -6.44 -8.99 -7.29
N ALA A 168 -7.01 -9.07 -8.49
CA ALA A 168 -6.62 -8.22 -9.61
C ALA A 168 -6.85 -6.72 -9.33
N ILE A 169 -8.00 -6.38 -8.71
CA ILE A 169 -8.31 -4.99 -8.31
C ILE A 169 -7.36 -4.52 -7.21
N ALA A 170 -7.05 -5.38 -6.23
CA ALA A 170 -6.10 -5.07 -5.16
C ALA A 170 -4.67 -4.90 -5.68
N GLU A 171 -4.23 -5.74 -6.61
CA GLU A 171 -2.92 -5.63 -7.25
C GLU A 171 -2.79 -4.33 -8.05
N ASP A 172 -3.82 -3.97 -8.81
CA ASP A 172 -3.85 -2.71 -9.57
C ASP A 172 -3.88 -1.49 -8.64
N LEU A 173 -4.62 -1.55 -7.52
CA LEU A 173 -4.59 -0.54 -6.47
C LEU A 173 -3.19 -0.38 -5.89
N LEU A 174 -2.53 -1.49 -5.55
CA LEU A 174 -1.18 -1.47 -4.97
C LEU A 174 -0.18 -0.87 -5.94
N LYS A 175 -0.21 -1.27 -7.22
CA LYS A 175 0.67 -0.69 -8.27
C LYS A 175 0.51 0.82 -8.38
N ASN A 176 -0.73 1.32 -8.45
CA ASN A 176 -0.97 2.77 -8.55
C ASN A 176 -0.60 3.51 -7.25
N PHE A 177 -0.78 2.88 -6.09
CA PHE A 177 -0.38 3.44 -4.80
C PHE A 177 1.14 3.51 -4.63
N GLU A 178 1.86 2.45 -5.00
CA GLU A 178 3.31 2.39 -4.99
C GLU A 178 3.91 3.42 -5.94
N LEU A 179 3.41 3.49 -7.18
CA LEU A 179 3.82 4.50 -8.16
C LEU A 179 3.64 5.92 -7.60
N ASN A 180 2.48 6.23 -7.02
CA ASN A 180 2.24 7.53 -6.42
C ASN A 180 3.23 7.83 -5.27
N ARG A 181 3.54 6.82 -4.44
CA ARG A 181 4.50 6.96 -3.34
C ARG A 181 5.92 7.24 -3.83
N GLU A 182 6.36 6.55 -4.88
CA GLU A 182 7.68 6.74 -5.49
C GLU A 182 7.81 8.16 -6.06
N ILE A 183 6.78 8.66 -6.75
CA ILE A 183 6.77 10.02 -7.26
C ILE A 183 6.86 11.04 -6.10
N HIS A 184 6.11 10.85 -5.02
CA HIS A 184 6.21 11.73 -3.85
C HIS A 184 7.58 11.69 -3.18
N ALA A 185 8.24 10.53 -3.15
CA ALA A 185 9.61 10.41 -2.63
C ALA A 185 10.62 11.21 -3.45
N GLU A 186 10.50 11.17 -4.78
CA GLU A 186 11.30 12.01 -5.70
C GLU A 186 11.06 13.52 -5.46
N LEU A 187 9.80 13.93 -5.39
CA LEU A 187 9.42 15.33 -5.18
C LEU A 187 9.89 15.85 -3.82
N GLU A 188 9.78 15.03 -2.77
CA GLU A 188 10.28 15.38 -1.44
C GLU A 188 11.80 15.46 -1.39
N HIS A 189 12.50 14.57 -2.10
CA HIS A 189 13.95 14.62 -2.15
C HIS A 189 14.40 15.91 -2.84
N TYR A 190 13.84 16.20 -4.02
CA TYR A 190 14.15 17.43 -4.76
C TYR A 190 13.80 18.69 -3.96
N ALA A 191 12.67 18.69 -3.22
CA ALA A 191 12.33 19.81 -2.34
C ALA A 191 13.37 20.06 -1.23
N LYS A 192 14.05 19.02 -0.75
CA LYS A 192 15.03 19.10 0.35
C LYS A 192 16.45 19.37 -0.14
N THR A 193 16.88 18.72 -1.21
CA THR A 193 18.26 18.75 -1.69
C THR A 193 18.46 19.62 -2.93
N GLY A 194 17.39 19.87 -3.70
CA GLY A 194 17.48 20.50 -5.02
C GLY A 194 18.04 19.55 -6.09
N GLU A 195 18.30 18.29 -5.76
CA GLU A 195 18.84 17.28 -6.66
C GLU A 195 17.80 16.21 -6.97
N VAL A 196 17.85 15.66 -8.19
CA VAL A 196 16.99 14.55 -8.60
C VAL A 196 17.49 13.26 -7.93
N LEU A 197 16.61 12.52 -7.25
CA LEU A 197 16.96 11.22 -6.64
C LEU A 197 17.21 10.20 -7.77
N GLY A 198 16.28 10.09 -8.72
CA GLY A 198 16.46 9.33 -9.96
C GLY A 198 16.17 7.83 -9.84
N GLU A 199 15.34 7.45 -8.89
CA GLU A 199 14.77 6.10 -8.74
C GLU A 199 13.62 5.87 -9.73
N HIS A 200 12.79 6.88 -9.99
CA HIS A 200 11.65 6.75 -10.89
C HIS A 200 12.08 6.51 -12.36
N GLU A 201 11.28 5.73 -13.10
CA GLU A 201 11.60 5.29 -14.47
C GLU A 201 11.89 6.44 -15.45
N ILE A 202 11.22 7.58 -15.28
CA ILE A 202 11.44 8.80 -16.09
C ILE A 202 12.89 9.30 -16.00
N PHE A 203 13.56 9.08 -14.87
CA PHE A 203 14.96 9.42 -14.67
C PHE A 203 15.92 8.29 -15.04
N GLY A 204 15.45 7.25 -15.73
CA GLY A 204 16.27 6.13 -16.17
C GLY A 204 17.51 6.57 -16.96
N ASP A 205 17.38 7.59 -17.80
CA ASP A 205 18.49 8.15 -18.58
C ASP A 205 19.52 8.86 -17.66
N LEU A 206 19.05 9.65 -16.67
CA LEU A 206 19.92 10.31 -15.68
C LEU A 206 20.65 9.29 -14.80
N ARG A 207 19.95 8.23 -14.39
CA ARG A 207 20.54 7.13 -13.60
C ARG A 207 21.60 6.40 -14.40
N LEU A 208 21.34 6.15 -15.69
CA LEU A 208 22.29 5.52 -16.60
C LEU A 208 23.53 6.39 -16.77
N GLN A 209 23.35 7.70 -16.93
CA GLN A 209 24.45 8.66 -17.04
C GLN A 209 25.29 8.71 -15.76
N ARG A 210 24.67 8.85 -14.58
CA ARG A 210 25.37 8.79 -13.28
C ARG A 210 26.13 7.48 -13.08
N LYS A 211 25.56 6.35 -13.53
CA LYS A 211 26.22 5.04 -13.47
C LYS A 211 27.45 5.00 -14.37
N VAL A 212 27.35 5.46 -15.61
CA VAL A 212 28.49 5.58 -16.53
C VAL A 212 29.53 6.55 -15.98
N ASP A 213 29.10 7.62 -15.33
CA ASP A 213 29.98 8.63 -14.75
C ASP A 213 30.74 8.13 -13.51
N ALA A 214 30.15 7.22 -12.75
CA ALA A 214 30.80 6.58 -11.62
C ALA A 214 31.78 5.46 -12.03
N MET A 215 31.74 4.98 -13.28
CA MET A 215 32.65 3.92 -13.74
C MET A 215 34.07 4.45 -13.98
N SER A 216 35.06 3.63 -13.63
CA SER A 216 36.46 3.86 -13.98
C SER A 216 36.70 3.65 -15.48
N MET A 217 37.78 4.19 -16.04
CA MET A 217 38.13 4.02 -17.46
C MET A 217 38.32 2.56 -17.88
N GLU A 218 38.87 1.73 -16.99
CA GLU A 218 39.00 0.29 -17.23
C GLU A 218 37.65 -0.41 -17.29
N ASP A 219 36.72 0.00 -16.43
CA ASP A 219 35.37 -0.54 -16.39
C ASP A 219 34.52 -0.03 -17.55
N LEU A 220 34.72 1.21 -18.01
CA LEU A 220 34.08 1.75 -19.22
C LEU A 220 34.47 0.97 -20.47
N ALA A 221 35.75 0.59 -20.62
CA ALA A 221 36.20 -0.22 -21.76
C ALA A 221 35.58 -1.64 -21.73
N LYS A 222 35.48 -2.27 -20.55
CA LYS A 222 34.80 -3.56 -20.37
C LYS A 222 33.30 -3.44 -20.63
N ALA A 223 32.66 -2.41 -20.08
CA ALA A 223 31.24 -2.13 -20.26
C ALA A 223 30.91 -1.90 -21.74
N ARG A 224 31.73 -1.14 -22.48
CA ARG A 224 31.57 -0.96 -23.94
C ARG A 224 31.53 -2.29 -24.70
N ASN A 225 32.44 -3.21 -24.38
CA ASN A 225 32.50 -4.52 -25.04
C ASN A 225 31.32 -5.41 -24.67
N ASN A 226 30.91 -5.40 -23.39
CA ASN A 226 29.75 -6.13 -22.90
C ASN A 226 28.44 -5.62 -23.53
N VAL A 227 28.25 -4.31 -23.55
CA VAL A 227 27.08 -3.66 -24.16
C VAL A 227 27.04 -3.96 -25.67
N LYS A 228 28.17 -3.90 -26.38
CA LYS A 228 28.24 -4.30 -27.79
C LYS A 228 27.79 -5.75 -28.02
N SER A 229 28.22 -6.68 -27.17
CA SER A 229 27.78 -8.08 -27.22
C SER A 229 26.28 -8.21 -26.95
N ASN A 230 25.76 -7.48 -25.96
CA ASN A 230 24.35 -7.49 -25.59
C ASN A 230 23.45 -6.90 -26.69
N ILE A 231 23.89 -5.83 -27.38
CA ILE A 231 23.22 -5.28 -28.57
C ILE A 231 23.09 -6.34 -29.65
N SER A 232 24.18 -7.05 -29.98
CA SER A 232 24.13 -8.12 -31.00
C SER A 232 23.18 -9.25 -30.59
N LYS A 233 23.18 -9.65 -29.32
CA LYS A 233 22.25 -10.66 -28.80
C LYS A 233 20.80 -10.18 -28.84
N ALA A 234 20.55 -8.92 -28.51
CA ALA A 234 19.21 -8.32 -28.55
C ALA A 234 18.68 -8.23 -29.98
N LYS A 235 19.50 -7.80 -30.95
CA LYS A 235 19.14 -7.80 -32.38
C LYS A 235 18.76 -9.19 -32.87
N LYS A 236 19.56 -10.20 -32.52
CA LYS A 236 19.27 -11.59 -32.87
C LYS A 236 17.96 -12.10 -32.25
N LYS A 237 17.67 -11.73 -30.99
CA LYS A 237 16.41 -12.08 -30.33
C LYS A 237 15.18 -11.41 -30.97
N ILE A 238 15.32 -10.18 -31.47
CA ILE A 238 14.25 -9.51 -32.24
C ILE A 238 13.96 -10.29 -33.53
N GLU A 239 15.01 -10.74 -34.23
CA GLU A 239 14.89 -11.55 -35.46
C GLU A 239 14.27 -12.93 -35.19
N GLU A 240 14.58 -13.56 -34.05
CA GLU A 240 14.08 -14.89 -33.67
C GLU A 240 12.66 -14.86 -33.06
N SER A 241 12.21 -13.72 -32.52
CA SER A 241 10.89 -13.59 -31.89
C SER A 241 9.74 -13.61 -32.91
N GLN A 242 8.70 -14.41 -32.62
CA GLN A 242 7.56 -14.63 -33.52
C GLN A 242 6.35 -13.73 -33.20
N THR A 243 6.23 -13.29 -31.95
CA THR A 243 5.15 -12.47 -31.37
C THR A 243 5.48 -10.98 -31.40
N THR A 244 4.48 -10.12 -31.60
CA THR A 244 4.65 -8.66 -31.62
C THR A 244 5.07 -8.10 -30.26
N GLU A 245 4.54 -8.65 -29.17
CA GLU A 245 4.83 -8.21 -27.81
C GLU A 245 6.27 -8.51 -27.38
N ASP A 246 6.83 -9.66 -27.78
CA ASP A 246 8.23 -10.01 -27.47
C ASP A 246 9.20 -9.20 -28.32
N LYS A 247 8.84 -8.87 -29.57
CA LYS A 247 9.59 -7.93 -30.40
C LYS A 247 9.68 -6.56 -29.75
N GLU A 248 8.58 -6.04 -29.20
CA GLU A 248 8.57 -4.76 -28.49
C GLU A 248 9.42 -4.79 -27.22
N LYS A 249 9.34 -5.85 -26.42
CA LYS A 249 10.19 -6.03 -25.22
C LYS A 249 11.68 -6.07 -25.58
N HIS A 250 12.04 -6.79 -26.64
CA HIS A 250 13.42 -6.86 -27.10
C HIS A 250 13.90 -5.56 -27.76
N ALA A 251 13.02 -4.84 -28.46
CA ALA A 251 13.32 -3.53 -29.04
C ALA A 251 13.54 -2.46 -27.97
N LYS A 252 12.75 -2.43 -26.89
CA LYS A 252 12.97 -1.54 -25.74
C LYS A 252 14.34 -1.79 -25.10
N LYS A 253 14.69 -3.05 -24.84
CA LYS A 253 16.02 -3.44 -24.32
C LYS A 253 17.16 -3.08 -25.28
N LEU A 254 16.93 -3.20 -26.58
CA LEU A 254 17.93 -2.79 -27.57
C LEU A 254 18.18 -1.28 -27.50
N ALA A 255 17.13 -0.47 -27.42
CA ALA A 255 17.23 0.98 -27.30
C ALA A 255 17.96 1.39 -26.01
N GLU A 256 17.70 0.73 -24.88
CA GLU A 256 18.44 0.93 -23.63
C GLU A 256 19.94 0.64 -23.79
N PHE A 257 20.32 -0.48 -24.41
CA PHE A 257 21.73 -0.80 -24.64
C PHE A 257 22.40 0.14 -25.64
N GLU A 258 21.69 0.61 -26.67
CA GLU A 258 22.23 1.57 -27.63
C GLU A 258 22.46 2.94 -26.97
N LYS A 259 21.56 3.38 -26.07
CA LYS A 259 21.76 4.57 -25.22
C LYS A 259 22.93 4.41 -24.24
N GLU A 260 23.06 3.26 -23.58
CA GLU A 260 24.21 2.98 -22.69
C GLU A 260 25.52 3.02 -23.48
N GLN A 261 25.53 2.48 -24.70
CA GLN A 261 26.68 2.51 -25.57
C GLN A 261 27.06 3.94 -26.01
N SER A 262 26.08 4.80 -26.33
CA SER A 262 26.38 6.18 -26.71
C SER A 262 27.00 6.96 -25.55
N LEU A 263 26.44 6.85 -24.34
CA LEU A 263 26.97 7.52 -23.15
C LEU A 263 28.39 7.05 -22.79
N ILE A 264 28.65 5.74 -22.84
CA ILE A 264 30.01 5.20 -22.60
C ILE A 264 30.99 5.72 -23.66
N ASN A 265 30.59 5.76 -24.93
CA ASN A 265 31.46 6.25 -26.01
C ASN A 265 31.73 7.76 -25.91
N GLU A 266 30.75 8.56 -25.46
CA GLU A 266 30.94 9.99 -25.22
C GLU A 266 31.93 10.23 -24.09
N ARG A 267 31.80 9.51 -22.97
CA ARG A 267 32.74 9.62 -21.84
C ARG A 267 34.16 9.19 -22.21
N LEU A 268 34.31 8.12 -22.99
CA LEU A 268 35.61 7.68 -23.50
C LEU A 268 36.24 8.64 -24.54
N LYS A 269 35.47 9.56 -25.13
CA LYS A 269 35.97 10.58 -26.08
C LYS A 269 36.27 11.93 -25.40
N ALA A 270 35.72 12.16 -24.21
CA ALA A 270 35.84 13.41 -23.48
C ALA A 270 37.14 13.50 -22.64
N GLU A 271 37.85 12.38 -22.47
CA GLU A 271 39.25 12.30 -22.02
C GLU A 271 40.23 12.25 -23.19
#